data_AF-A0A8S3YNV7-F1
#
_entry.id   AF-A0A8S3YNV7-F1
#
_cell.length_a   1.000
_cell.length_b   1.000
_cell.length_c   1.000
_cell.angle_alpha   90.00
_cell.angle_beta   90.00
_cell.angle_gamma   90.00
#
_symmetry.space_group_name_H-M   'P 1'
#
loop_
_entity.id
_entity.type
_entity.pdbx_description
1 polymer ?
#
loop_
_entity_poly.entity_id
_entity_poly.type
_entity_poly.pdbx_seq_one_letter_code
_entity_poly.pdbx_strand_id
1 'polypeptide(L)'
;GANKKTFLIAVNSYISKEALYRRGAAEFIYAGMQKMKMFGVEKDLVAYKALIQVFPEGKMIPRNVWQVEFMHYPRQQQCGIDLLEQMEHN
;
A
#
# COMPACT_ATOMS: atom_id res chain seq x y z
N GLY A 1 -19.09 5.52 -10.90
CA GLY A 1 -18.49 4.55 -11.85
C GLY A 1 -17.06 4.26 -11.43
N ALA A 2 -16.50 3.12 -11.86
CA ALA A 2 -15.10 2.81 -11.59
C ALA A 2 -14.19 3.79 -12.36
N ASN A 3 -13.52 4.68 -11.64
CA ASN A 3 -12.56 5.64 -12.18
C ASN A 3 -11.50 6.00 -11.13
N LYS A 4 -10.42 6.66 -11.56
CA LYS A 4 -9.33 7.14 -10.70
C LYS A 4 -9.81 7.83 -9.42
N LYS A 5 -10.79 8.73 -9.52
CA LYS A 5 -11.31 9.47 -8.35
C LYS A 5 -11.91 8.52 -7.32
N THR A 6 -12.71 7.54 -7.75
CA THR A 6 -13.30 6.54 -6.86
C THR A 6 -12.23 5.65 -6.21
N PHE A 7 -11.19 5.28 -6.96
CA PHE A 7 -10.05 4.52 -6.42
C PHE A 7 -9.34 5.28 -5.28
N LEU A 8 -8.97 6.54 -5.53
CA LEU A 8 -8.29 7.38 -4.55
C LEU A 8 -9.17 7.65 -3.31
N ILE A 9 -10.47 7.85 -3.50
CA ILE A 9 -11.42 8.00 -2.37
C ILE A 9 -11.45 6.73 -1.52
N ALA A 10 -11.44 5.55 -2.11
CA ALA A 10 -11.45 4.29 -1.37
C ALA A 10 -10.18 4.12 -0.52
N VAL A 11 -9.00 4.40 -1.11
CA VAL A 11 -7.72 4.38 -0.40
C VAL A 11 -7.69 5.38 0.75
N ASN A 12 -8.09 6.63 0.50
CA ASN A 12 -8.15 7.67 1.53
C ASN A 12 -9.15 7.35 2.63
N SER A 13 -10.27 6.71 2.29
CA SER A 13 -11.27 6.27 3.27
C SER A 13 -10.75 5.16 4.18
N TYR A 14 -9.90 4.27 3.67
CA TYR A 14 -9.22 3.26 4.48
C TYR A 14 -8.25 3.93 5.46
N ILE A 15 -7.42 4.86 4.95
CA ILE A 15 -6.45 5.61 5.76
C ILE A 15 -7.13 6.41 6.88
N SER A 16 -8.28 7.05 6.61
CA SER A 16 -8.97 7.91 7.58
C SER A 16 -9.78 7.15 8.63
N LYS A 17 -10.21 5.91 8.35
CA LYS A 17 -11.04 5.11 9.27
C LYS A 17 -10.21 4.30 10.27
N GLU A 18 -8.95 3.98 9.98
CA GLU A 18 -8.13 3.13 10.84
C GLU A 18 -7.32 3.95 11.86
N ALA A 19 -7.87 4.08 13.07
CA ALA A 19 -7.38 5.01 14.10
C ALA A 19 -6.22 4.50 14.99
N LEU A 20 -5.80 3.23 14.92
CA LEU A 20 -4.74 2.73 15.81
C LEU A 20 -3.74 1.76 15.16
N TYR A 21 -4.20 0.82 14.35
CA TYR A 21 -3.35 -0.10 13.60
C TYR A 21 -4.06 -0.38 12.29
N ARG A 22 -3.45 0.00 11.16
CA ARG A 22 -3.92 -0.30 9.80
C ARG A 22 -3.95 -1.82 9.57
N ARG A 23 -4.89 -2.51 10.21
CA ARG A 23 -4.98 -3.96 10.24
C ARG A 23 -5.41 -4.41 8.86
N GLY A 24 -4.66 -5.33 8.29
CA GLY A 24 -4.91 -5.74 6.91
C GLY A 24 -4.36 -4.75 5.88
N ALA A 25 -3.44 -3.85 6.22
CA ALA A 25 -2.88 -2.88 5.27
C ALA A 25 -2.28 -3.56 4.02
N ALA A 26 -1.54 -4.66 4.21
CA ALA A 26 -0.97 -5.41 3.09
C ALA A 26 -2.09 -6.04 2.24
N GLU A 27 -3.07 -6.66 2.88
CA GLU A 27 -4.24 -7.26 2.24
C GLU A 27 -5.07 -6.21 1.47
N PHE A 28 -5.22 -5.01 2.02
CA PHE A 28 -5.86 -3.88 1.35
C PHE A 28 -5.07 -3.43 0.13
N ILE A 29 -3.74 -3.32 0.24
CA ILE A 29 -2.88 -2.96 -0.89
C ILE A 29 -2.97 -4.02 -1.99
N TYR A 30 -2.86 -5.30 -1.66
CA TYR A 30 -3.01 -6.39 -2.63
C TYR A 30 -4.37 -6.37 -3.33
N ALA A 31 -5.45 -6.15 -2.58
CA ALA A 31 -6.78 -6.00 -3.16
C ALA A 31 -6.86 -4.76 -4.07
N GLY A 32 -6.24 -3.64 -3.68
CA GLY A 32 -6.15 -2.43 -4.47
C GLY A 32 -5.41 -2.65 -5.80
N MET A 33 -4.23 -3.28 -5.73
CA MET A 33 -3.40 -3.68 -6.87
C MET A 33 -4.18 -4.51 -7.90
N GLN A 34 -4.93 -5.53 -7.44
CA GLN A 34 -5.77 -6.37 -8.30
C GLN A 34 -6.89 -5.59 -9.01
N LYS A 35 -7.34 -4.47 -8.42
CA LYS A 35 -8.42 -3.65 -8.97
C LYS A 35 -7.91 -2.49 -9.83
N MET A 36 -6.61 -2.20 -9.90
CA MET A 36 -6.11 -1.02 -10.63
C MET A 36 -6.58 -0.96 -12.09
N LYS A 37 -6.55 -2.10 -12.81
CA LYS A 37 -7.06 -2.21 -14.19
C LYS A 37 -8.55 -1.87 -14.32
N MET A 38 -9.37 -2.27 -13.34
CA MET A 38 -10.81 -1.96 -13.32
C MET A 38 -11.07 -0.46 -13.18
N PHE A 39 -10.19 0.26 -12.48
CA PHE A 39 -10.30 1.70 -12.28
C PHE A 39 -9.52 2.53 -13.31
N GLY A 40 -8.79 1.87 -14.24
CA GLY A 40 -7.95 2.50 -15.25
C GLY A 40 -6.75 3.25 -14.68
N VAL A 41 -6.16 2.73 -13.58
CA VAL A 41 -5.04 3.37 -12.86
C VAL A 41 -3.78 2.50 -12.81
N GLU A 42 -3.72 1.41 -13.57
CA GLU A 42 -2.59 0.46 -13.58
C GLU A 42 -1.25 1.08 -14.00
N LYS A 43 -1.27 2.19 -14.75
CA LYS A 43 -0.09 3.00 -15.14
C LYS A 43 0.03 4.33 -14.39
N ASP A 44 -0.82 4.56 -13.39
CA ASP A 44 -0.92 5.84 -12.71
C ASP A 44 -0.05 5.89 -11.46
N LEU A 45 1.04 6.66 -11.53
CA LEU A 45 1.96 6.85 -10.41
C LEU A 45 1.26 7.39 -9.14
N VAL A 46 0.20 8.20 -9.28
CA VAL A 46 -0.55 8.72 -8.13
C VAL A 46 -1.31 7.60 -7.41
N ALA A 47 -1.80 6.61 -8.15
CA ALA A 47 -2.49 5.46 -7.55
C ALA A 47 -1.54 4.56 -6.76
N TYR A 48 -0.34 4.27 -7.30
CA TYR A 48 0.70 3.53 -6.56
C TYR A 48 1.16 4.29 -5.32
N LYS A 49 1.37 5.61 -5.43
CA LYS A 49 1.70 6.47 -4.29
C LYS A 49 0.60 6.45 -3.22
N ALA A 50 -0.67 6.45 -3.61
CA ALA A 50 -1.77 6.37 -2.67
C ALA A 50 -1.79 5.00 -1.95
N LEU A 51 -1.57 3.90 -2.67
CA LEU A 51 -1.52 2.56 -2.07
C LEU A 51 -0.38 2.44 -1.06
N ILE A 52 0.84 2.90 -1.37
CA ILE A 52 1.95 2.79 -0.42
C ILE A 52 1.76 3.68 0.81
N GLN A 53 1.04 4.80 0.67
CA GLN A 53 0.63 5.65 1.80
C GLN A 53 -0.35 4.95 2.76
N VAL A 54 -0.86 3.76 2.42
CA VAL A 54 -1.56 2.87 3.35
C VAL A 54 -0.62 2.29 4.40
N PHE A 55 0.70 2.29 4.21
CA PHE A 55 1.63 2.08 5.31
C PHE A 55 1.90 3.38 6.09
N PRO A 56 1.94 3.33 7.44
CA PRO A 56 2.18 4.52 8.25
C PRO A 56 3.63 5.00 8.09
N GLU A 57 3.79 6.26 7.71
CA GLU A 57 5.11 6.88 7.54
C GLU A 57 5.90 6.90 8.86
N GLY A 58 7.20 6.60 8.78
CA GLY A 58 8.13 6.61 9.91
C GLY A 58 7.93 5.54 10.99
N LYS A 59 6.78 4.85 11.04
CA LYS A 59 6.50 3.81 12.06
C LYS A 59 7.20 2.48 11.77
N MET A 60 7.46 2.19 10.50
CA MET A 60 8.03 0.91 10.06
C MET A 60 9.56 0.93 9.91
N ILE A 61 10.21 2.02 10.32
CA ILE A 61 11.67 2.16 10.27
C ILE A 61 12.29 1.39 11.45
N PRO A 62 13.21 0.43 11.22
CA PRO A 62 13.95 -0.25 12.28
C PRO A 62 14.74 0.76 13.13
N ARG A 63 14.71 0.59 14.46
CA ARG A 63 15.36 1.46 15.46
C ARG A 63 16.47 0.78 16.24
N ASN A 64 16.67 -0.53 16.06
CA ASN A 64 17.70 -1.29 16.75
C ASN A 64 18.20 -2.47 15.91
N VAL A 65 19.35 -3.03 16.30
CA VAL A 65 20.03 -4.13 15.59
C VAL A 65 19.15 -5.36 15.42
N TRP A 66 18.33 -5.70 16.42
CA TRP A 66 17.44 -6.85 16.36
C TRP A 66 16.33 -6.69 15.33
N GLN A 67 15.77 -5.48 15.20
CA GLN A 67 14.76 -5.19 14.18
C GLN A 67 15.32 -5.24 12.76
N VAL A 68 16.59 -4.87 12.58
CA VAL A 68 17.29 -5.00 11.29
C VAL A 68 17.53 -6.47 10.97
N GLU A 69 18.10 -7.21 11.92
CA GLU A 69 18.49 -8.60 11.73
C GLU A 69 17.29 -9.53 11.49
N PHE A 70 16.16 -9.28 12.15
CA PHE A 70 14.96 -10.12 12.06
C PHE A 70 13.86 -9.58 11.15
N MET A 71 14.18 -8.71 10.18
CA MET A 71 13.23 -8.17 9.19
C MET A 71 11.94 -7.61 9.83
N HIS A 72 12.05 -6.52 10.58
CA HIS A 72 10.89 -5.91 11.23
C HIS A 72 9.81 -5.53 10.19
N TYR A 73 8.63 -6.18 10.28
CA TYR A 73 7.50 -6.11 9.33
C TYR A 73 7.66 -6.88 8.00
N PRO A 74 7.94 -8.21 8.03
CA PRO A 74 8.32 -8.94 6.82
C PRO A 74 7.19 -9.01 5.78
N ARG A 75 5.93 -9.09 6.20
CA ARG A 75 4.78 -9.08 5.28
C ARG A 75 4.60 -7.75 4.57
N GLN A 76 4.81 -6.64 5.29
CA GLN A 76 4.69 -5.30 4.73
C GLN A 76 5.87 -4.98 3.79
N GLN A 77 7.07 -5.46 4.12
CA GLN A 77 8.24 -5.39 3.24
C GLN A 77 7.96 -6.12 1.92
N GLN A 78 7.48 -7.37 1.97
CA GLN A 78 7.13 -8.12 0.76
C GLN A 78 6.03 -7.42 -0.05
N CYS A 79 4.96 -6.98 0.61
CA CYS A 79 3.88 -6.24 -0.06
C CYS A 79 4.39 -4.95 -0.74
N GLY A 80 5.34 -4.23 -0.13
CA GLY A 80 5.98 -3.07 -0.73
C GLY A 80 6.81 -3.43 -1.98
N ILE A 81 7.54 -4.54 -1.95
CA ILE A 81 8.29 -5.06 -3.10
C ILE A 81 7.34 -5.40 -4.25
N ASP A 82 6.30 -6.19 -3.97
CA ASP A 82 5.32 -6.62 -4.98
C ASP A 82 4.60 -5.42 -5.62
N LEU A 83 4.31 -4.37 -4.84
CA LEU A 83 3.73 -3.13 -5.34
C LEU A 83 4.67 -2.42 -6.33
N LEU A 84 5.96 -2.34 -6.01
CA LEU A 84 6.97 -1.71 -6.87
C LEU A 84 7.21 -2.51 -8.14
N GLU A 85 7.28 -3.84 -8.03
CA GLU A 85 7.39 -4.74 -9.18
C GLU A 85 6.18 -4.60 -10.12
N GLN A 86 4.97 -4.56 -9.58
CA GLN A 86 3.77 -4.32 -10.39
C GLN A 86 3.79 -2.94 -11.07
N MET A 87 4.32 -1.92 -10.41
CA MET A 87 4.47 -0.58 -10.99
C MET A 87 5.48 -0.56 -12.14
N GLU A 88 6.55 -1.34 -12.04
CA GLU A 88 7.58 -1.46 -13.08
C GLU A 88 7.09 -2.23 -14.31
N HIS A 89 6.26 -3.26 -14.11
CA HIS A 89 5.82 -4.16 -15.18
C HIS A 89 4.51 -3.76 -15.91
N ASN A 90 3.76 -2.76 -15.43
CA ASN A 90 2.51 -2.30 -16.07
C ASN A 90 2.72 -1.16 -17.06
#